data_AF-A0A2E6CEX2-F1
#
_entry.id   AF-A0A2E6CEX2-F1
#
_cell.length_a   1.000
_cell.length_b   1.000
_cell.length_c   1.000
_cell.angle_alpha   90.00
_cell.angle_beta   90.00
_cell.angle_gamma   90.00
#
_symmetry.space_group_name_H-M   'P 1'
#
loop_
_entity.id
_entity.type
_entity.pdbx_description
1 polymer ?
#
loop_
_entity_poly.entity_id
_entity_poly.type
_entity_poly.pdbx_seq_one_letter_code
_entity_poly.pdbx_strand_id
1 'polypeptide(L)'
;MTPQEMIEELKNFDTPSITNVVATYPSHPLCLGLYNPWREHWYTDQSLRCMYPDLGRTVGYAVTCTYGLPDTDFNRLSFMDVLEALNAMPKPTILVLQQK
;
A
#
# COMPACT_ATOMS: atom_id res chain seq x y z
N MET A 1 -1.17 -7.33 21.30
CA MET A 1 -0.69 -7.47 19.91
C MET A 1 0.25 -6.33 19.63
N THR A 2 1.51 -6.61 19.35
CA THR A 2 2.49 -5.63 18.87
C THR A 2 2.21 -5.29 17.40
N PRO A 3 2.71 -4.16 16.87
CA PRO A 3 2.55 -3.85 15.45
C PRO A 3 3.13 -4.93 14.53
N GLN A 4 4.23 -5.58 14.93
CA GLN A 4 4.85 -6.69 14.20
C GLN A 4 3.95 -7.93 14.19
N GLU A 5 3.37 -8.30 15.34
CA GLU A 5 2.39 -9.39 15.42
C GLU A 5 1.19 -9.12 14.52
N MET A 6 0.69 -7.88 14.49
CA MET A 6 -0.42 -7.49 13.63
C MET A 6 -0.08 -7.65 12.14
N ILE A 7 1.13 -7.27 11.73
CA ILE A 7 1.59 -7.40 10.35
C ILE A 7 1.66 -8.87 9.93
N GLU A 8 2.16 -9.76 10.79
CA GLU A 8 2.21 -11.18 10.49
C GLU A 8 0.81 -11.81 10.44
N GLU A 9 -0.09 -11.44 11.36
CA GLU A 9 -1.47 -11.91 11.33
C GLU A 9 -2.21 -11.50 10.06
N LEU A 10 -1.98 -10.28 9.56
CA LEU A 10 -2.59 -9.81 8.32
C LEU A 10 -2.19 -10.64 7.09
N LYS A 11 -1.01 -11.27 7.08
CA LYS A 11 -0.58 -12.13 5.95
C LYS A 11 -1.40 -13.41 5.81
N ASN A 12 -2.10 -13.82 6.87
CA ASN A 12 -2.97 -15.00 6.86
C ASN A 12 -4.23 -14.79 6.00
N PHE A 13 -4.57 -13.54 5.67
CA PHE A 13 -5.71 -13.20 4.82
C PHE A 13 -5.27 -12.86 3.40
N ASP A 14 -6.11 -13.19 2.42
CA ASP A 14 -5.94 -12.65 1.07
C ASP A 14 -6.43 -11.21 0.98
N THR A 15 -5.90 -10.48 -0.01
CA THR A 15 -6.24 -9.07 -0.20
C THR A 15 -7.75 -8.85 -0.42
N PRO A 16 -8.48 -9.66 -1.21
CA PRO A 16 -9.93 -9.56 -1.32
C PRO A 16 -10.68 -9.63 0.03
N SER A 17 -10.26 -10.52 0.94
CA SER A 17 -10.85 -10.64 2.27
C SER A 17 -10.64 -9.38 3.10
N ILE A 18 -9.46 -8.77 3.02
CA ILE A 18 -9.19 -7.47 3.65
C ILE A 18 -10.06 -6.37 3.02
N THR A 19 -10.24 -6.36 1.70
CA THR A 19 -11.10 -5.35 1.03
C THR A 19 -12.58 -5.47 1.45
N ASN A 20 -13.05 -6.68 1.75
CA ASN A 20 -14.43 -6.92 2.15
C ASN A 20 -14.81 -6.23 3.46
N VAL A 21 -13.90 -6.23 4.44
CA VAL A 21 -14.10 -5.55 5.73
C VAL A 21 -13.85 -4.04 5.63
N VAL A 22 -13.08 -3.56 4.66
CA VAL A 22 -12.82 -2.13 4.49
C VAL A 22 -14.04 -1.39 3.91
N ALA A 23 -14.66 -1.92 2.85
CA ALA A 23 -15.72 -1.19 2.15
C ALA A 23 -16.76 -2.03 1.38
N THR A 24 -16.50 -3.31 1.04
CA THR A 24 -17.37 -4.05 0.09
C THR A 24 -18.79 -4.29 0.59
N TYR A 25 -19.00 -4.51 1.90
CA TYR A 25 -20.30 -4.85 2.48
C TYR A 25 -20.77 -3.82 3.52
N PRO A 26 -21.23 -2.63 3.11
CA PRO A 26 -21.47 -1.50 4.02
C PRO A 26 -22.55 -1.75 5.09
N SER A 27 -23.43 -2.73 4.90
CA SER A 27 -24.46 -3.12 5.88
C SER A 27 -24.00 -4.24 6.84
N HIS A 28 -22.80 -4.80 6.66
CA HIS A 28 -22.28 -5.87 7.49
C HIS A 28 -21.65 -5.31 8.78
N PRO A 29 -21.88 -5.92 9.96
CA PRO A 29 -21.40 -5.39 11.24
C PRO A 29 -19.87 -5.31 11.37
N LEU A 30 -19.15 -6.10 10.58
CA LEU A 30 -17.67 -6.08 10.52
C LEU A 30 -17.11 -5.14 9.44
N CYS A 31 -17.95 -4.46 8.66
CA CYS A 31 -17.48 -3.51 7.67
C CYS A 31 -17.14 -2.18 8.34
N LEU A 32 -15.96 -1.65 8.04
CA LEU A 32 -15.48 -0.37 8.56
C LEU A 32 -16.13 0.81 7.85
N GLY A 33 -16.66 0.62 6.64
CA GLY A 33 -17.34 1.66 5.87
C GLY A 33 -16.45 2.85 5.50
N LEU A 34 -15.13 2.63 5.35
CA LEU A 34 -14.15 3.70 5.17
C LEU A 34 -14.26 4.39 3.81
N TYR A 35 -14.72 3.67 2.79
CA TYR A 35 -14.84 4.17 1.42
C TYR A 35 -16.20 3.81 0.83
N ASN A 36 -16.65 4.59 -0.14
CA ASN A 36 -17.78 4.19 -0.98
C ASN A 36 -17.30 3.09 -1.94
N PRO A 37 -17.84 1.86 -1.87
CA PRO A 37 -17.36 0.74 -2.67
C PRO A 37 -17.47 0.95 -4.20
N TRP A 38 -18.30 1.89 -4.66
CA TRP A 38 -18.59 2.10 -6.08
C TRP A 38 -18.07 3.42 -6.65
N ARG A 39 -17.54 4.33 -5.81
CA ARG A 39 -17.18 5.70 -6.23
C ARG A 39 -15.73 6.08 -6.00
N GLU A 40 -15.03 5.37 -5.11
CA GLU A 40 -13.65 5.73 -4.74
C GLU A 40 -12.64 4.74 -5.35
N HIS A 41 -11.47 5.24 -5.73
CA HIS A 41 -10.33 4.42 -6.18
C HIS A 41 -9.45 3.99 -5.00
N TRP A 42 -10.08 3.33 -4.02
CA TRP A 42 -9.43 2.94 -2.75
C TRP A 42 -8.64 1.63 -2.85
N TYR A 43 -8.78 0.89 -3.95
CA TYR A 43 -8.02 -0.31 -4.26
C TYR A 43 -7.34 -0.17 -5.63
N THR A 44 -6.20 -0.81 -5.81
CA THR A 44 -5.47 -0.81 -7.08
C THR A 44 -6.29 -1.52 -8.16
N ASP A 45 -6.19 -1.05 -9.40
CA ASP A 45 -6.86 -1.70 -10.53
C ASP A 45 -6.14 -3.00 -10.98
N GLN A 46 -6.63 -3.60 -12.06
CA GLN A 46 -6.09 -4.84 -12.62
C GLN A 46 -4.83 -4.63 -13.48
N SER A 47 -4.34 -3.39 -13.65
CA SER A 47 -3.11 -3.11 -14.38
C SER A 47 -1.88 -3.49 -13.56
N LEU A 48 -1.98 -3.45 -12.23
CA LEU A 48 -0.91 -3.85 -11.33
C LEU A 48 -0.80 -5.39 -11.25
N ARG A 49 0.41 -5.91 -11.52
CA ARG A 49 0.70 -7.36 -11.51
C ARG A 49 1.86 -7.67 -10.58
N CYS A 50 1.79 -8.81 -9.89
CA CYS A 50 2.89 -9.29 -9.07
C CYS A 50 3.98 -9.90 -9.96
N MET A 51 5.20 -9.34 -9.91
CA MET A 51 6.33 -9.84 -10.67
C MET A 51 6.92 -11.14 -10.07
N TYR A 52 6.85 -11.31 -8.75
CA TYR A 52 7.48 -12.41 -8.03
C TYR A 52 6.48 -13.08 -7.08
N PRO A 53 5.52 -13.87 -7.59
CA PRO A 53 4.48 -14.50 -6.76
C PRO A 53 5.05 -15.48 -5.74
N ASP A 54 6.20 -16.10 -6.02
CA ASP A 54 6.84 -17.10 -5.14
C ASP A 54 7.37 -16.51 -3.82
N LEU A 55 7.55 -15.18 -3.75
CA LEU A 55 7.93 -14.50 -2.50
C LEU A 55 6.77 -14.41 -1.49
N GLY A 56 5.56 -14.78 -1.91
CA GLY A 56 4.37 -14.79 -1.07
C GLY A 56 3.80 -13.39 -0.79
N ARG A 57 2.89 -13.33 0.18
CA ARG A 57 2.17 -12.10 0.55
C ARG A 57 3.05 -11.21 1.43
N THR A 58 3.00 -9.91 1.18
CA THR A 58 3.73 -8.92 1.98
C THR A 58 2.76 -7.89 2.55
N VAL A 59 2.94 -7.57 3.83
CA VAL A 59 2.23 -6.51 4.55
C VAL A 59 3.30 -5.64 5.21
N GLY A 60 3.13 -4.32 5.20
CA GLY A 60 4.07 -3.40 5.79
C GLY A 60 3.61 -1.95 5.74
N TYR A 61 4.46 -1.05 6.24
CA TYR A 61 4.19 0.38 6.29
C TYR A 61 4.41 1.02 4.94
N ALA A 62 3.38 1.69 4.41
CA ALA A 62 3.46 2.37 3.13
C ALA A 62 4.34 3.64 3.21
N VAL A 63 5.32 3.73 2.32
CA VAL A 63 6.05 4.95 2.00
C VAL A 63 5.63 5.36 0.59
N THR A 64 4.99 6.51 0.46
CA THR A 64 4.43 6.96 -0.81
C THR A 64 5.35 7.96 -1.51
N CYS A 65 5.47 7.87 -2.83
CA CYS A 65 6.14 8.89 -3.63
C CYS A 65 5.50 9.03 -5.02
N THR A 66 5.71 10.19 -5.64
CA THR A 66 5.29 10.45 -7.02
C THR A 66 6.52 10.78 -7.86
N TYR A 67 6.75 10.00 -8.92
CA TYR A 67 7.81 10.25 -9.89
C TYR A 67 7.24 10.92 -11.14
N GLY A 68 7.88 12.01 -11.56
CA GLY A 68 7.66 12.63 -12.86
C GLY A 68 8.82 12.38 -13.80
N LEU A 69 8.72 12.92 -15.02
CA LEU A 69 9.87 13.00 -15.92
C LEU A 69 10.96 13.90 -15.30
N PRO A 70 12.25 13.60 -15.53
CA PRO A 70 13.33 14.44 -15.07
C PRO A 70 13.20 15.86 -15.62
N ASP A 71 13.28 16.85 -14.75
CA ASP A 71 13.22 18.27 -15.09
C ASP A 71 14.49 18.95 -14.56
N THR A 72 15.20 19.66 -15.44
CA THR A 72 16.45 20.35 -15.09
C THR A 72 16.23 21.47 -14.08
N ASP A 73 15.02 22.04 -14.04
CA ASP A 73 14.66 23.16 -13.18
C ASP A 73 14.04 22.72 -11.85
N PHE A 74 13.67 21.43 -11.71
CA PHE A 74 13.02 20.86 -10.52
C PHE A 74 13.74 19.61 -10.00
N ASN A 75 14.91 19.80 -9.37
CA ASN A 75 15.78 18.73 -8.87
C ASN A 75 15.92 18.67 -7.33
N ARG A 76 14.92 19.19 -6.59
CA ARG A 76 14.97 19.31 -5.12
C ARG A 76 15.13 17.96 -4.40
N LEU A 77 14.45 16.92 -4.90
CA LEU A 77 14.44 15.60 -4.30
C LEU A 77 15.07 14.60 -5.25
N SER A 78 15.78 13.63 -4.68
CA SER A 78 16.53 12.60 -5.35
C SER A 78 16.06 11.21 -4.92
N PHE A 79 16.62 10.18 -5.55
CA PHE A 79 16.41 8.80 -5.11
C PHE A 79 16.95 8.55 -3.69
N MET A 80 17.96 9.30 -3.24
CA MET A 80 18.48 9.16 -1.88
C MET A 80 17.45 9.53 -0.82
N ASP A 81 16.66 10.57 -1.06
CA ASP A 81 15.58 10.99 -0.15
C ASP A 81 14.53 9.88 0.02
N VAL A 82 14.28 9.10 -1.03
CA VAL A 82 13.37 7.94 -0.99
C VAL A 82 13.94 6.82 -0.14
N LEU A 83 15.24 6.53 -0.26
CA LEU A 83 15.92 5.52 0.56
C LEU A 83 15.96 5.92 2.04
N GLU A 84 16.19 7.21 2.33
CA GLU A 84 16.16 7.74 3.69
C GLU A 84 14.75 7.63 4.29
N ALA A 85 13.71 7.99 3.52
CA ALA A 85 12.32 7.84 3.95
C ALA A 85 11.96 6.38 4.22
N LEU A 86 12.41 5.45 3.38
CA LEU A 86 12.25 4.01 3.62
C LEU A 86 12.96 3.59 4.90
N ASN A 87 14.19 4.06 5.14
CA ASN A 87 14.95 3.69 6.33
C ASN A 87 14.34 4.20 7.63
N ALA A 88 13.80 5.42 7.63
CA ALA A 88 13.20 6.04 8.81
C ALA A 88 11.91 5.36 9.30
N MET A 89 11.23 4.59 8.43
CA MET A 89 9.95 3.97 8.76
C MET A 89 10.10 2.62 9.50
N PRO A 90 9.15 2.26 10.39
CA PRO A 90 9.09 0.94 10.99
C PRO A 90 9.05 -0.16 9.93
N LYS A 91 9.69 -1.30 10.23
CA LYS A 91 9.82 -2.42 9.29
C LYS A 91 8.73 -3.47 9.48
N PRO A 92 8.31 -4.17 8.40
CA PRO A 92 8.72 -4.00 6.99
C PRO A 92 8.08 -2.77 6.30
N THR A 93 8.77 -2.19 5.33
CA THR A 93 8.32 -1.01 4.56
C THR A 93 7.95 -1.39 3.14
N ILE A 94 6.87 -0.81 2.61
CA ILE A 94 6.39 -0.98 1.24
C ILE A 94 6.48 0.35 0.52
N LEU A 95 7.32 0.42 -0.52
CA LEU A 95 7.36 1.59 -1.39
C LEU A 95 6.15 1.56 -2.34
N VAL A 96 5.30 2.59 -2.26
CA VAL A 96 4.13 2.77 -3.12
C VAL A 96 4.38 3.98 -3.99
N LEU A 97 4.65 3.74 -5.27
CA LEU A 97 4.99 4.79 -6.22
C LEU A 97 3.87 5.06 -7.22
N GLN A 98 3.65 6.34 -7.52
CA GLN A 98 2.79 6.78 -8.61
C GLN A 98 3.65 7.46 -9.67
N GLN A 99 3.52 7.07 -10.93
CA GLN A 99 4.11 7.80 -12.06
C GLN A 99 3.13 8.88 -12.53
N LYS A 100 3.61 10.12 -12.73
CA LYS A 100 2.86 11.25 -13.28
C LYS A 100 3.54 11.85 -14.50
#